data_AF-A0A958K168-F1
#
_entry.id   AF-A0A958K168-F1
#
_cell.length_a   1.000
_cell.length_b   1.000
_cell.length_c   1.000
_cell.angle_alpha   90.00
_cell.angle_beta   90.00
_cell.angle_gamma   90.00
#
_symmetry.space_group_name_H-M   'P 1'
#
loop_
_entity.id
_entity.type
_entity.pdbx_description
1 polymer ?
#
loop_
_entity_poly.entity_id
_entity_poly.type
_entity_poly.pdbx_seq_one_letter_code
_entity_poly.pdbx_strand_id
1 'polypeptide(L)'
;MITDKILFVDDNPNILSSLRRQLGRNFNLETADSGKAALDVLKSSGPFAVVISDQKMPAMDGIEFLKRVTEFNPDIVRVMLTGNADQTTAIAAVNEGQVFQFLTKPYAPEDLEQTLRASLENYRLRASEKQLLNDTLNGVTTILGDLLSVLDPEIHARQQTIKEDMKKMLRQLNVRDAWEFELTANLASIGFVTLPEEIKAKVKNRETLSESEQKVYAIHPVVGYELLAKIPRMGNVAKGVLYQDKNFDGSGAPLDNVKGEDIPLTARLLHVLKDLQGLEAEGVDRIEALNTLREIEGAYDPELLELIGAITDYRSFPQAKEDTQASGPANATAQEKPKFTKPVSIGVSDLRIGHIVVKEVKAENGVLILKPGNVITDVNLQRIQNYHRYSGIIEPIVVVTRVPQDE
;
A
#
# COMPACT_ATOMS: atom_id res chain seq x y z
N MET A 1 -0.04 13.87 4.92
CA MET A 1 -0.40 15.09 5.67
C MET A 1 -0.98 16.10 4.70
N ILE A 2 -2.05 16.78 5.11
CA ILE A 2 -2.58 17.93 4.37
C ILE A 2 -1.63 19.11 4.63
N THR A 3 -1.13 19.71 3.56
CA THR A 3 -0.23 20.88 3.58
C THR A 3 -1.01 22.12 3.19
N ASP A 4 -0.51 23.29 3.59
CA ASP A 4 -1.01 24.60 3.16
C ASP A 4 0.07 25.41 2.44
N LYS A 5 1.19 24.77 2.06
CA LYS A 5 2.27 25.42 1.34
C LYS A 5 1.82 25.86 -0.06
N ILE A 6 2.12 27.10 -0.41
CA ILE A 6 1.85 27.71 -1.71
C ILE A 6 3.19 28.02 -2.38
N LEU A 7 3.33 27.67 -3.65
CA LEU A 7 4.46 28.07 -4.49
C LEU A 7 4.01 29.16 -5.48
N PHE A 8 4.63 30.33 -5.41
CA PHE A 8 4.48 31.38 -6.41
C PHE A 8 5.63 31.38 -7.40
N VAL A 9 5.31 31.50 -8.69
CA VAL A 9 6.29 31.49 -9.78
C VAL A 9 6.06 32.70 -10.68
N ASP A 10 7.08 33.53 -10.82
CA ASP A 10 7.08 34.74 -11.65
C ASP A 10 8.53 35.07 -11.98
N ASP A 11 8.83 35.50 -13.21
CA ASP A 11 10.20 35.81 -13.65
C ASP A 11 10.72 37.15 -13.11
N ASN A 12 9.86 37.94 -12.47
CA ASN A 12 10.22 39.22 -11.89
C ASN A 12 10.48 39.10 -10.37
N PRO A 13 11.74 39.22 -9.91
CA PRO A 13 12.08 39.09 -8.49
C PRO A 13 11.46 40.18 -7.61
N ASN A 14 11.12 41.34 -8.18
CA ASN A 14 10.43 42.40 -7.44
C ASN A 14 8.98 42.04 -7.12
N ILE A 15 8.29 41.37 -8.06
CA ILE A 15 6.93 40.86 -7.85
C ILE A 15 6.95 39.80 -6.75
N LEU A 16 7.86 38.83 -6.83
CA LEU A 16 8.03 37.79 -5.81
C LEU A 16 8.31 38.38 -4.42
N SER A 17 9.21 39.37 -4.34
CA SER A 17 9.55 40.04 -3.08
C SER A 17 8.36 40.82 -2.49
N SER A 18 7.56 41.45 -3.34
CA SER A 18 6.33 42.14 -2.93
C SER A 18 5.29 41.17 -2.39
N LEU A 19 5.03 40.09 -3.14
CA LEU A 19 4.08 39.03 -2.75
C LEU A 19 4.48 38.38 -1.42
N ARG A 20 5.76 38.05 -1.24
CA ARG A 20 6.26 37.50 0.03
C ARG A 20 6.01 38.46 1.20
N ARG A 21 6.18 39.77 1.01
CA ARG A 21 5.94 40.77 2.06
C ARG A 21 4.45 40.92 2.37
N GLN A 22 3.61 40.92 1.34
CA GLN A 22 2.17 41.13 1.46
C GLN A 22 1.44 39.90 2.04
N LEU A 23 1.78 38.70 1.56
CA LEU A 23 1.02 37.48 1.82
C LEU A 23 1.74 36.52 2.79
N GLY A 24 3.05 36.63 2.96
CA GLY A 24 3.84 35.68 3.77
C GLY A 24 3.51 35.66 5.26
N ARG A 25 2.71 36.61 5.77
CA ARG A 25 2.18 36.57 7.15
C ARG A 25 0.95 35.66 7.27
N ASN A 26 0.14 35.57 6.22
CA ASN A 26 -1.15 34.87 6.23
C ASN A 26 -1.06 33.51 5.54
N PHE A 27 -0.04 33.30 4.71
CA PHE A 27 0.13 32.11 3.88
C PHE A 27 1.55 31.55 3.99
N ASN A 28 1.68 30.23 3.99
CA ASN A 28 2.96 29.54 3.95
C ASN A 28 3.48 29.53 2.51
N LEU A 29 4.33 30.51 2.17
CA LEU A 29 4.64 30.86 0.78
C LEU A 29 6.13 30.64 0.46
N GLU A 30 6.37 29.83 -0.57
CA GLU A 30 7.66 29.73 -1.26
C GLU A 30 7.56 30.40 -2.63
N THR A 31 8.69 30.84 -3.17
CA THR A 31 8.77 31.55 -4.44
C THR A 31 9.85 30.95 -5.33
N ALA A 32 9.63 30.93 -6.63
CA ALA A 32 10.63 30.60 -7.64
C ALA A 32 10.60 31.62 -8.78
N ASP A 33 11.77 31.92 -9.34
CA ASP A 33 11.95 32.94 -10.39
C ASP A 33 11.84 32.40 -11.82
N SER A 34 11.53 31.11 -11.97
CA SER A 34 11.38 30.45 -13.27
C SER A 34 10.65 29.13 -13.12
N GLY A 35 10.02 28.65 -14.20
CA GLY A 35 9.39 27.32 -14.21
C GLY A 35 10.38 26.19 -13.88
N LYS A 36 11.64 26.31 -14.30
CA LYS A 36 12.68 25.31 -13.96
C LYS A 36 13.01 25.32 -12.47
N ALA A 37 13.29 26.48 -11.88
CA ALA A 37 13.55 26.59 -10.45
C ALA A 37 12.35 26.12 -9.61
N ALA A 38 11.14 26.41 -10.08
CA ALA A 38 9.91 25.95 -9.44
C ALA A 38 9.79 24.42 -9.40
N LEU A 39 10.14 23.72 -10.49
CA LEU A 39 10.16 22.25 -10.51
C LEU A 39 11.20 21.66 -9.55
N ASP A 40 12.35 22.32 -9.39
CA ASP A 40 13.37 21.90 -8.43
C ASP A 40 12.87 22.10 -6.99
N VAL A 41 12.22 23.23 -6.69
CA VAL A 41 11.58 23.52 -5.39
C VAL A 41 10.47 22.51 -5.07
N LEU A 42 9.63 22.15 -6.05
CA LEU A 42 8.59 21.13 -5.86
C LEU A 42 9.18 19.77 -5.43
N LYS A 43 10.35 19.41 -5.94
CA LYS A 43 11.05 18.17 -5.59
C LYS A 43 11.77 18.25 -4.25
N SER A 44 12.39 19.38 -3.92
CA SER A 44 13.24 19.53 -2.72
C SER A 44 12.48 19.95 -1.46
N SER A 45 11.41 20.73 -1.61
CA SER A 45 10.76 21.47 -0.52
C SER A 45 9.27 21.14 -0.33
N GLY A 46 8.75 20.19 -1.11
CA GLY A 46 7.38 19.71 -1.02
C GLY A 46 7.03 19.07 0.33
N PRO A 47 5.75 18.75 0.58
CA PRO A 47 4.61 18.85 -0.35
C PRO A 47 3.99 20.26 -0.41
N PHE A 48 3.46 20.62 -1.58
CA PHE A 48 2.72 21.87 -1.84
C PHE A 48 1.23 21.60 -2.07
N ALA A 49 0.38 22.52 -1.61
CA ALA A 49 -1.06 22.49 -1.82
C ALA A 49 -1.46 23.22 -3.11
N VAL A 50 -0.83 24.38 -3.35
CA VAL A 50 -1.19 25.29 -4.44
C VAL A 50 0.07 25.76 -5.16
N VAL A 51 0.00 25.82 -6.48
CA VAL A 51 0.98 26.50 -7.33
C VAL A 51 0.29 27.63 -8.06
N ILE A 52 0.86 28.83 -7.98
CA ILE A 52 0.44 30.00 -8.75
C ILE A 52 1.57 30.41 -9.68
N SER A 53 1.32 30.43 -10.98
CA SER A 53 2.32 30.81 -11.99
C SER A 53 1.88 32.02 -12.78
N ASP A 54 2.81 32.93 -13.06
CA ASP A 54 2.65 33.83 -14.19
C ASP A 54 2.61 33.05 -15.51
N GLN A 55 1.83 33.55 -16.46
CA GLN A 55 1.74 32.96 -17.80
C GLN A 55 3.01 33.22 -18.62
N LYS A 56 3.55 34.44 -18.62
CA LYS A 56 4.60 34.88 -19.53
C LYS A 56 5.96 34.84 -18.84
N MET A 57 6.58 33.67 -18.83
CA MET A 57 7.92 33.48 -18.30
C MET A 57 8.90 33.06 -19.41
N PRO A 58 10.18 33.49 -19.37
CA PRO A 58 11.19 33.07 -20.33
C PRO A 58 11.50 31.56 -20.25
N ALA A 59 11.87 30.98 -21.40
CA ALA A 59 12.26 29.58 -21.61
C ALA A 59 11.18 28.52 -21.34
N MET A 60 10.45 28.62 -20.22
CA MET A 60 9.30 27.77 -19.89
C MET A 60 8.17 28.67 -19.43
N ASP A 61 7.11 28.73 -20.23
CA ASP A 61 5.94 29.54 -19.89
C ASP A 61 5.08 28.89 -18.79
N GLY A 62 4.10 29.64 -18.27
CA GLY A 62 3.25 29.15 -17.19
C GLY A 62 2.38 27.95 -17.59
N ILE A 63 2.01 27.80 -18.86
CA ILE A 63 1.19 26.69 -19.34
C ILE A 63 2.02 25.40 -19.33
N GLU A 64 3.21 25.45 -19.94
CA GLU A 64 4.15 24.34 -19.98
C GLU A 64 4.59 23.92 -18.57
N PHE A 65 4.83 24.90 -17.69
CA PHE A 65 5.15 24.63 -16.29
C PHE A 65 3.99 23.92 -15.58
N LEU A 66 2.75 24.44 -15.63
CA LEU A 66 1.61 23.84 -14.93
C LEU A 66 1.23 22.45 -15.48
N LYS A 67 1.49 22.19 -16.77
CA LYS A 67 1.40 20.84 -17.35
C LYS A 67 2.38 19.88 -16.67
N ARG A 68 3.65 20.26 -16.51
CA ARG A 68 4.64 19.46 -15.76
C ARG A 68 4.28 19.30 -14.29
N VAL A 69 3.65 20.30 -13.66
CA VAL A 69 3.12 20.16 -12.30
C VAL A 69 2.03 19.08 -12.24
N THR A 70 1.18 19.00 -13.25
CA THR A 70 0.11 17.97 -13.35
C THR A 70 0.71 16.57 -13.47
N GLU A 71 1.75 16.41 -14.29
CA GLU A 71 2.50 15.14 -14.42
C GLU A 71 3.25 14.76 -13.13
N PHE A 72 3.78 15.75 -12.40
CA PHE A 72 4.49 15.55 -11.15
C PHE A 72 3.55 15.18 -9.99
N ASN A 73 2.47 15.95 -9.82
CA ASN A 73 1.46 15.70 -8.80
C ASN A 73 0.11 16.35 -9.21
N PRO A 74 -0.87 15.56 -9.67
CA PRO A 74 -2.15 16.08 -10.12
C PRO A 74 -3.01 16.66 -8.98
N ASP A 75 -2.73 16.31 -7.72
CA ASP A 75 -3.49 16.78 -6.55
C ASP A 75 -3.20 18.25 -6.21
N ILE A 76 -2.07 18.81 -6.67
CA ILE A 76 -1.71 20.22 -6.43
C ILE A 76 -2.70 21.13 -7.15
N VAL A 77 -3.31 22.09 -6.45
CA VAL A 77 -4.21 23.06 -7.09
C VAL A 77 -3.39 24.09 -7.87
N ARG A 78 -3.74 24.31 -9.13
CA ARG A 78 -2.97 25.15 -10.06
C ARG A 78 -3.76 26.41 -10.39
N VAL A 79 -3.14 27.56 -10.21
CA VAL A 79 -3.71 28.88 -10.55
C VAL A 79 -2.78 29.56 -11.54
N MET A 80 -3.34 30.20 -12.55
CA MET A 80 -2.56 30.96 -13.52
C MET A 80 -2.87 32.45 -13.43
N LEU A 81 -1.82 33.25 -13.41
CA LEU A 81 -1.91 34.71 -13.54
C LEU A 81 -1.72 35.08 -15.01
N THR A 82 -2.67 35.79 -15.59
CA THR A 82 -2.69 36.11 -17.03
C THR A 82 -2.91 37.61 -17.26
N GLY A 83 -2.42 38.16 -18.37
CA GLY A 83 -2.70 39.54 -18.78
C GLY A 83 -4.07 39.69 -19.46
N ASN A 84 -4.52 40.92 -19.68
CA ASN A 84 -5.79 41.19 -20.36
C ASN A 84 -5.71 40.80 -21.85
N ALA A 85 -6.69 39.99 -22.28
CA ALA A 85 -6.90 39.40 -23.60
C ALA A 85 -6.06 38.14 -23.93
N ASP A 86 -6.63 36.96 -23.62
CA ASP A 86 -6.83 35.90 -24.62
C ASP A 86 -7.79 34.83 -24.08
N GLN A 87 -9.07 34.94 -24.44
CA GLN A 87 -10.08 33.89 -24.21
C GLN A 87 -9.65 32.53 -24.80
N THR A 88 -8.82 32.54 -25.84
CA THR A 88 -8.23 31.36 -26.50
C THR A 88 -7.19 30.65 -25.63
N THR A 89 -6.39 31.40 -24.86
CA THR A 89 -5.36 30.86 -23.96
C THR A 89 -5.98 30.18 -22.73
N ALA A 90 -7.12 30.69 -22.25
CA ALA A 90 -7.86 30.08 -21.15
C ALA A 90 -8.35 28.65 -21.48
N ILE A 91 -8.76 28.39 -22.73
CA ILE A 91 -9.23 27.07 -23.17
C ILE A 91 -8.07 26.06 -23.22
N ALA A 92 -6.91 26.45 -23.77
CA ALA A 92 -5.73 25.59 -23.83
C ALA A 92 -5.21 25.24 -22.42
N ALA A 93 -5.20 26.20 -21.50
CA ALA A 93 -4.75 25.98 -20.13
C ALA A 93 -5.72 25.13 -19.27
N VAL A 94 -7.03 25.23 -19.49
CA VAL A 94 -8.02 24.33 -18.87
C VAL A 94 -7.84 22.89 -19.36
N ASN A 95 -7.64 22.72 -20.68
CA ASN A 95 -7.57 21.39 -21.30
C ASN A 95 -6.20 20.71 -21.11
N GLU A 96 -5.09 21.46 -21.13
CA GLU A 96 -3.73 20.90 -21.09
C GLU A 96 -3.05 20.98 -19.70
N GLY A 97 -3.38 21.98 -18.89
CA GLY A 97 -2.76 22.23 -17.58
C GLY A 97 -3.66 21.95 -16.37
N GLN A 98 -4.92 21.53 -16.59
CA GLN A 98 -5.93 21.29 -15.55
C GLN A 98 -5.94 22.39 -14.48
N VAL A 99 -5.95 23.64 -14.93
CA VAL A 99 -5.92 24.83 -14.07
C VAL A 99 -7.25 24.95 -13.36
N PHE A 100 -7.20 25.17 -12.04
CA PHE A 100 -8.38 25.36 -11.21
C PHE A 100 -9.01 26.73 -11.45
N GLN A 101 -8.19 27.78 -11.52
CA GLN A 101 -8.66 29.16 -11.66
C GLN A 101 -7.62 30.04 -12.37
N PHE A 102 -8.09 31.06 -13.08
CA PHE A 102 -7.26 32.15 -13.62
C PHE A 102 -7.51 33.43 -12.84
N LEU A 103 -6.46 34.24 -12.68
CA LEU A 103 -6.56 35.58 -12.16
C LEU A 103 -5.91 36.57 -13.14
N THR A 104 -6.67 37.57 -13.57
CA THR A 104 -6.22 38.55 -14.56
C THR A 104 -5.41 39.67 -13.91
N LYS A 105 -4.26 40.02 -14.49
CA LYS A 105 -3.41 41.15 -14.13
C LYS A 105 -3.89 42.43 -14.84
N PRO A 106 -3.96 43.59 -14.15
CA PRO A 106 -3.72 43.78 -12.72
C PRO A 106 -4.90 43.27 -11.87
N TYR A 107 -4.61 42.67 -10.71
CA TYR A 107 -5.61 42.19 -9.75
C TYR A 107 -5.58 43.03 -8.48
N ALA A 108 -6.70 43.11 -7.77
CA ALA A 108 -6.69 43.69 -6.42
C ALA A 108 -6.03 42.72 -5.43
N PRO A 109 -5.34 43.22 -4.38
CA PRO A 109 -4.85 42.42 -3.27
C PRO A 109 -5.87 41.41 -2.73
N GLU A 110 -7.13 41.84 -2.59
CA GLU A 110 -8.23 41.08 -2.05
C GLU A 110 -8.63 39.91 -2.97
N ASP A 111 -8.59 40.12 -4.29
CA ASP A 111 -8.91 39.08 -5.29
C ASP A 111 -7.88 37.94 -5.25
N LEU A 112 -6.59 38.29 -5.11
CA LEU A 112 -5.52 37.30 -4.98
C LEU A 112 -5.65 36.51 -3.68
N GLU A 113 -5.95 37.19 -2.57
CA GLU A 113 -6.17 36.54 -1.28
C GLU A 113 -7.38 35.59 -1.33
N GLN A 114 -8.50 36.02 -1.93
CA GLN A 114 -9.67 35.17 -2.10
C GLN A 114 -9.37 33.95 -2.98
N THR A 115 -8.63 34.14 -4.07
CA THR A 115 -8.20 33.06 -4.97
C THR A 115 -7.34 32.03 -4.24
N LEU A 116 -6.41 32.49 -3.40
CA LEU A 116 -5.57 31.61 -2.58
C LEU A 116 -6.38 30.82 -1.56
N ARG A 117 -7.31 31.47 -0.85
CA ARG A 117 -8.19 30.82 0.12
C ARG A 117 -9.06 29.74 -0.56
N ALA A 118 -9.68 30.07 -1.68
CA ALA A 118 -10.49 29.13 -2.46
C ALA A 118 -9.65 27.94 -2.98
N SER A 119 -8.41 28.20 -3.41
CA SER A 119 -7.49 27.16 -3.90
C SER A 119 -7.05 26.21 -2.78
N LEU A 120 -6.71 26.74 -1.60
CA LEU A 120 -6.38 25.93 -0.42
C LEU A 120 -7.59 25.12 0.07
N GLU A 121 -8.78 25.73 0.10
CA GLU A 121 -10.01 25.03 0.46
C GLU A 121 -10.32 23.89 -0.52
N ASN A 122 -10.16 24.11 -1.83
CA ASN A 122 -10.31 23.07 -2.83
C ASN A 122 -9.31 21.92 -2.63
N TYR A 123 -8.04 22.24 -2.37
CA TYR A 123 -7.02 21.23 -2.05
C TYR A 123 -7.41 20.42 -0.81
N ARG A 124 -7.81 21.09 0.28
CA ARG A 124 -8.20 20.45 1.53
C ARG A 124 -9.43 19.55 1.36
N LEU A 125 -10.45 20.00 0.64
CA LEU A 125 -11.64 19.21 0.36
C LEU A 125 -11.28 17.93 -0.42
N ARG A 126 -10.50 18.05 -1.50
CA ARG A 126 -10.04 16.88 -2.30
C ARG A 126 -9.15 15.94 -1.49
N ALA A 127 -8.21 16.49 -0.72
CA ALA A 127 -7.33 15.71 0.14
C ALA A 127 -8.13 14.98 1.23
N SER A 128 -9.12 15.64 1.84
CA SER A 128 -9.98 15.04 2.84
C SER A 128 -10.91 13.98 2.26
N GLU A 129 -11.46 14.18 1.07
CA GLU A 129 -12.26 13.18 0.37
C GLU A 129 -11.43 11.93 0.05
N LYS A 130 -10.22 12.12 -0.49
CA LYS A 130 -9.27 11.03 -0.77
C LYS A 130 -8.87 10.30 0.51
N GLN A 131 -8.63 11.03 1.60
CA GLN A 131 -8.31 10.45 2.90
C GLN A 131 -9.49 9.65 3.45
N LEU A 132 -10.70 10.23 3.49
CA LEU A 132 -11.91 9.54 3.97
C LEU A 132 -12.17 8.27 3.16
N LEU A 133 -11.98 8.32 1.84
CA LEU A 133 -12.13 7.16 0.97
C LEU A 133 -11.09 6.08 1.29
N ASN A 134 -9.83 6.46 1.48
CA ASN A 134 -8.76 5.52 1.85
C ASN A 134 -9.00 4.91 3.24
N ASP A 135 -9.44 5.72 4.22
CA ASP A 135 -9.75 5.28 5.58
C ASP A 135 -10.96 4.33 5.57
N THR A 136 -11.98 4.63 4.76
CA THR A 136 -13.14 3.75 4.58
C THR A 136 -12.75 2.43 3.93
N LEU A 137 -11.93 2.47 2.87
CA LEU A 137 -11.41 1.26 2.22
C LEU A 137 -10.60 0.42 3.20
N ASN A 138 -9.69 1.03 3.95
CA ASN A 138 -8.92 0.34 4.98
C ASN A 138 -9.84 -0.31 6.03
N GLY A 139 -10.83 0.43 6.54
CA GLY A 139 -11.82 -0.10 7.49
C GLY A 139 -12.60 -1.30 6.95
N VAL A 140 -13.07 -1.26 5.70
CA VAL A 140 -13.74 -2.40 5.05
C VAL A 140 -12.79 -3.59 4.93
N THR A 141 -11.53 -3.38 4.52
CA THR A 141 -10.55 -4.46 4.37
C THR A 141 -10.19 -5.10 5.72
N THR A 142 -10.16 -4.31 6.80
CA THR A 142 -9.98 -4.80 8.17
C THR A 142 -11.14 -5.67 8.60
N ILE A 143 -12.38 -5.22 8.39
CA ILE A 143 -13.58 -6.00 8.74
C ILE A 143 -13.62 -7.34 7.99
N LEU A 144 -13.29 -7.33 6.68
CA LEU A 144 -13.23 -8.57 5.89
C LEU A 144 -12.17 -9.54 6.41
N GLY A 145 -10.98 -9.03 6.76
CA GLY A 145 -9.92 -9.84 7.38
C GLY A 145 -10.34 -10.40 8.74
N ASP A 146 -10.95 -9.58 9.59
CA ASP A 146 -11.44 -9.99 10.90
C ASP A 146 -12.54 -11.06 10.78
N LEU A 147 -13.48 -10.94 9.83
CA LEU A 147 -14.49 -11.97 9.55
C LEU A 147 -13.85 -13.27 9.08
N LEU A 148 -12.85 -13.21 8.19
CA LEU A 148 -12.09 -14.39 7.79
C LEU A 148 -11.39 -15.04 8.98
N SER A 149 -10.85 -14.27 9.91
CA SER A 149 -10.24 -14.79 11.14
C SER A 149 -11.24 -15.52 12.05
N VAL A 150 -12.52 -15.14 12.00
CA VAL A 150 -13.60 -15.78 12.74
C VAL A 150 -14.03 -17.08 12.07
N LEU A 151 -14.25 -17.03 10.75
CA LEU A 151 -14.74 -18.17 9.97
C LEU A 151 -13.68 -19.26 9.80
N ASP A 152 -12.44 -18.87 9.51
CA ASP A 152 -11.34 -19.81 9.27
C ASP A 152 -9.99 -19.25 9.77
N PRO A 153 -9.68 -19.46 11.08
CA PRO A 153 -8.45 -18.94 11.69
C PRO A 153 -7.17 -19.46 11.03
N GLU A 154 -7.20 -20.68 10.47
CA GLU A 154 -6.05 -21.31 9.85
C GLU A 154 -5.72 -20.69 8.50
N ILE A 155 -6.73 -20.46 7.68
CA ILE A 155 -6.57 -19.78 6.39
C ILE A 155 -6.13 -18.33 6.60
N HIS A 156 -6.75 -17.63 7.57
CA HIS A 156 -6.34 -16.28 7.91
C HIS A 156 -4.87 -16.21 8.34
N ALA A 157 -4.41 -17.13 9.19
CA ALA A 157 -3.01 -17.18 9.60
C ALA A 157 -2.07 -17.41 8.40
N ARG A 158 -2.43 -18.31 7.48
CA ARG A 158 -1.67 -18.54 6.25
C ARG A 158 -1.56 -17.27 5.40
N GLN A 159 -2.65 -16.53 5.24
CA GLN A 159 -2.66 -15.28 4.47
C GLN A 159 -1.82 -14.17 5.12
N GLN A 160 -1.82 -14.06 6.45
CA GLN A 160 -0.95 -13.09 7.12
C GLN A 160 0.52 -13.40 6.89
N THR A 161 0.92 -14.68 6.90
CA THR A 161 2.30 -15.06 6.58
C THR A 161 2.67 -14.73 5.13
N ILE A 162 1.80 -15.02 4.16
CA ILE A 162 2.01 -14.67 2.74
C ILE A 162 2.17 -13.17 2.58
N LYS A 163 1.29 -12.39 3.21
CA LYS A 163 1.33 -10.92 3.19
C LYS A 163 2.64 -10.39 3.76
N GLU A 164 3.13 -10.92 4.87
CA GLU A 164 4.40 -10.49 5.46
C GLU A 164 5.60 -10.82 4.56
N ASP A 165 5.60 -11.98 3.91
CA ASP A 165 6.65 -12.35 2.97
C ASP A 165 6.61 -11.49 1.70
N MET A 166 5.42 -11.23 1.18
CA MET A 166 5.20 -10.29 0.08
C MET A 166 5.72 -8.89 0.43
N LYS A 167 5.41 -8.39 1.64
CA LYS A 167 5.88 -7.08 2.12
C LYS A 167 7.39 -7.01 2.26
N LYS A 168 8.05 -8.09 2.70
CA LYS A 168 9.52 -8.16 2.75
C LYS A 168 10.13 -8.02 1.36
N MET A 169 9.56 -8.71 0.37
CA MET A 169 10.05 -8.66 -1.01
C MET A 169 9.84 -7.29 -1.64
N LEU A 170 8.63 -6.72 -1.53
CA LEU A 170 8.33 -5.42 -2.13
C LEU A 170 9.24 -4.30 -1.59
N ARG A 171 9.64 -4.38 -0.31
CA ARG A 171 10.63 -3.46 0.26
C ARG A 171 12.01 -3.62 -0.37
N GLN A 172 12.46 -4.85 -0.61
CA GLN A 172 13.75 -5.10 -1.27
C GLN A 172 13.75 -4.68 -2.74
N LEU A 173 12.58 -4.73 -3.38
CA LEU A 173 12.36 -4.28 -4.76
C LEU A 173 12.10 -2.77 -4.88
N ASN A 174 12.09 -2.03 -3.77
CA ASN A 174 11.84 -0.59 -3.73
C ASN A 174 10.51 -0.17 -4.40
N VAL A 175 9.48 -1.02 -4.29
CA VAL A 175 8.14 -0.71 -4.80
C VAL A 175 7.46 0.29 -3.85
N ARG A 176 7.24 1.52 -4.32
CA ARG A 176 6.73 2.63 -3.50
C ARG A 176 5.24 2.53 -3.16
N ASP A 177 4.44 1.92 -4.04
CA ASP A 177 2.98 1.78 -3.89
C ASP A 177 2.55 0.30 -3.76
N ALA A 178 3.01 -0.35 -2.69
CA ALA A 178 2.78 -1.77 -2.42
C ALA A 178 1.36 -2.13 -1.90
N TRP A 179 0.44 -1.16 -1.79
CA TRP A 179 -0.84 -1.36 -1.11
C TRP A 179 -1.73 -2.39 -1.81
N GLU A 180 -1.73 -2.43 -3.15
CA GLU A 180 -2.52 -3.41 -3.92
C GLU A 180 -2.06 -4.85 -3.66
N PHE A 181 -0.76 -5.05 -3.50
CA PHE A 181 -0.17 -6.34 -3.18
C PHE A 181 -0.59 -6.81 -1.78
N GLU A 182 -0.44 -5.94 -0.78
CA GLU A 182 -0.79 -6.25 0.60
C GLU A 182 -2.28 -6.59 0.75
N LEU A 183 -3.16 -5.85 0.05
CA LEU A 183 -4.60 -6.14 0.05
C LEU A 183 -4.94 -7.41 -0.73
N THR A 184 -4.30 -7.65 -1.87
CA THR A 184 -4.51 -8.87 -2.67
C THR A 184 -4.18 -10.10 -1.83
N ALA A 185 -3.02 -10.13 -1.16
CA ALA A 185 -2.66 -11.23 -0.27
C ALA A 185 -3.68 -11.37 0.88
N ASN A 186 -4.04 -10.27 1.55
CA ASN A 186 -4.97 -10.33 2.69
C ASN A 186 -6.36 -10.87 2.31
N LEU A 187 -6.82 -10.60 1.08
CA LEU A 187 -8.18 -10.93 0.62
C LEU A 187 -8.23 -12.11 -0.36
N ALA A 188 -7.08 -12.74 -0.67
CA ALA A 188 -6.96 -13.85 -1.61
C ALA A 188 -7.91 -15.02 -1.30
N SER A 189 -8.12 -15.30 -0.01
CA SER A 189 -9.00 -16.37 0.44
C SER A 189 -10.45 -15.96 0.72
N ILE A 190 -10.88 -14.75 0.36
CA ILE A 190 -12.24 -14.31 0.68
C ILE A 190 -13.32 -15.18 0.02
N GLY A 191 -13.06 -15.72 -1.17
CA GLY A 191 -13.96 -16.68 -1.83
C GLY A 191 -13.83 -18.10 -1.29
N PHE A 192 -12.80 -18.42 -0.50
CA PHE A 192 -12.60 -19.78 0.02
C PHE A 192 -13.73 -20.21 0.96
N VAL A 193 -14.38 -19.25 1.62
CA VAL A 193 -15.51 -19.52 2.52
C VAL A 193 -16.71 -20.16 1.81
N THR A 194 -16.82 -20.02 0.48
CA THR A 194 -17.94 -20.60 -0.29
C THR A 194 -17.68 -22.03 -0.74
N LEU A 195 -16.48 -22.57 -0.51
CA LEU A 195 -16.17 -23.95 -0.87
C LEU A 195 -16.85 -24.94 0.11
N PRO A 196 -17.30 -26.11 -0.38
CA PRO A 196 -17.81 -27.19 0.48
C PRO A 196 -16.76 -27.63 1.52
N GLU A 197 -17.20 -28.03 2.72
CA GLU A 197 -16.30 -28.43 3.81
C GLU A 197 -15.37 -29.57 3.42
N GLU A 198 -15.83 -30.51 2.59
CA GLU A 198 -15.04 -31.64 2.11
C GLU A 198 -13.85 -31.17 1.27
N ILE A 199 -14.06 -30.19 0.40
CA ILE A 199 -12.99 -29.61 -0.43
C ILE A 199 -12.03 -28.81 0.44
N LYS A 200 -12.56 -28.01 1.38
CA LYS A 200 -11.74 -27.22 2.30
C LYS A 200 -10.84 -28.12 3.16
N ALA A 201 -11.37 -29.22 3.68
CA ALA A 201 -10.61 -30.19 4.46
C ALA A 201 -9.48 -30.82 3.62
N LYS A 202 -9.78 -31.27 2.40
CA LYS A 202 -8.76 -31.82 1.49
C LYS A 202 -7.65 -30.82 1.18
N VAL A 203 -7.99 -29.57 0.87
CA VAL A 203 -6.99 -28.52 0.61
C VAL A 203 -6.14 -28.23 1.85
N LYS A 204 -6.74 -28.18 3.05
CA LYS A 204 -6.01 -28.00 4.31
C LYS A 204 -5.05 -29.14 4.59
N ASN A 205 -5.48 -30.38 4.33
CA ASN A 205 -4.69 -31.58 4.48
C ASN A 205 -3.73 -31.84 3.31
N ARG A 206 -3.79 -31.02 2.25
CA ARG A 206 -3.02 -31.16 1.01
C ARG A 206 -3.24 -32.48 0.28
N GLU A 207 -4.47 -32.98 0.37
CA GLU A 207 -4.88 -34.15 -0.37
C GLU A 207 -5.08 -33.80 -1.86
N THR A 208 -4.78 -34.75 -2.74
CA THR A 208 -5.00 -34.56 -4.18
C THR A 208 -6.50 -34.44 -4.47
N LEU A 209 -6.89 -33.35 -5.12
CA LEU A 209 -8.24 -33.14 -5.62
C LEU A 209 -8.44 -33.86 -6.95
N SER A 210 -9.56 -34.56 -7.11
CA SER A 210 -10.00 -35.10 -8.41
C SER A 210 -10.31 -33.98 -9.40
N GLU A 211 -10.40 -34.27 -10.70
CA GLU A 211 -10.73 -33.26 -11.73
C GLU A 211 -12.04 -32.51 -11.43
N SER A 212 -13.05 -33.23 -10.91
CA SER A 212 -14.33 -32.61 -10.54
C SER A 212 -14.20 -31.66 -9.35
N GLU A 213 -13.35 -32.01 -8.39
CA GLU A 213 -13.08 -31.20 -7.20
C GLU A 213 -12.21 -30.00 -7.52
N GLN A 214 -11.25 -30.14 -8.44
CA GLN A 214 -10.45 -29.02 -8.95
C GLN A 214 -11.32 -27.96 -9.63
N LYS A 215 -12.34 -28.38 -10.40
CA LYS A 215 -13.31 -27.44 -11.00
C LYS A 215 -14.11 -26.69 -9.95
N VAL A 216 -14.47 -27.34 -8.84
CA VAL A 216 -15.15 -26.68 -7.70
C VAL A 216 -14.19 -25.75 -6.96
N TYR A 217 -12.95 -26.19 -6.72
CA TYR A 217 -11.92 -25.37 -6.09
C TYR A 217 -11.64 -24.08 -6.88
N ALA A 218 -11.59 -24.17 -8.21
CA ALA A 218 -11.38 -23.05 -9.13
C ALA A 218 -12.47 -21.96 -9.08
N ILE A 219 -13.59 -22.18 -8.37
CA ILE A 219 -14.65 -21.18 -8.19
C ILE A 219 -14.22 -20.10 -7.19
N HIS A 220 -13.40 -20.42 -6.19
CA HIS A 220 -13.10 -19.49 -5.09
C HIS A 220 -12.44 -18.16 -5.55
N PRO A 221 -11.51 -18.12 -6.52
CA PRO A 221 -10.92 -16.87 -6.99
C PRO A 221 -11.96 -16.01 -7.73
N VAL A 222 -12.89 -16.65 -8.46
CA VAL A 222 -13.98 -15.99 -9.18
C VAL A 222 -14.95 -15.32 -8.21
N VAL A 223 -15.36 -16.03 -7.16
CA VAL A 223 -16.20 -15.44 -6.10
C VAL A 223 -15.48 -14.29 -5.41
N GLY A 224 -14.19 -14.46 -5.11
CA GLY A 224 -13.37 -13.39 -4.54
C GLY A 224 -13.34 -12.14 -5.41
N TYR A 225 -13.15 -12.32 -6.72
CA TYR A 225 -13.25 -11.25 -7.71
C TYR A 225 -14.62 -10.57 -7.70
N GLU A 226 -15.72 -11.32 -7.76
CA GLU A 226 -17.08 -10.77 -7.80
C GLU A 226 -17.44 -9.97 -6.54
N LEU A 227 -16.92 -10.37 -5.38
CA LEU A 227 -17.10 -9.62 -4.12
C LEU A 227 -16.32 -8.31 -4.14
N LEU A 228 -15.04 -8.35 -4.56
CA LEU A 228 -14.14 -7.19 -4.52
C LEU A 228 -14.41 -6.20 -5.66
N ALA A 229 -14.83 -6.67 -6.84
CA ALA A 229 -15.10 -5.83 -8.01
C ALA A 229 -16.28 -4.86 -7.79
N LYS A 230 -17.13 -5.12 -6.79
CA LYS A 230 -18.23 -4.22 -6.38
C LYS A 230 -17.73 -3.00 -5.60
N ILE A 231 -16.50 -3.03 -5.10
CA ILE A 231 -15.91 -1.94 -4.30
C ILE A 231 -15.14 -1.00 -5.25
N PRO A 232 -15.45 0.31 -5.25
CA PRO A 232 -14.71 1.28 -6.05
C PRO A 232 -13.20 1.23 -5.79
N ARG A 233 -12.39 1.38 -6.85
CA ARG A 233 -10.91 1.36 -6.79
C ARG A 233 -10.28 0.01 -6.40
N MET A 234 -11.05 -1.07 -6.27
CA MET A 234 -10.52 -2.43 -6.03
C MET A 234 -10.26 -3.24 -7.31
N GLY A 235 -10.42 -2.67 -8.50
CA GLY A 235 -10.33 -3.41 -9.77
C GLY A 235 -9.02 -4.21 -9.94
N ASN A 236 -7.87 -3.61 -9.60
CA ASN A 236 -6.57 -4.28 -9.69
C ASN A 236 -6.40 -5.37 -8.61
N VAL A 237 -6.85 -5.10 -7.38
CA VAL A 237 -6.84 -6.07 -6.28
C VAL A 237 -7.74 -7.26 -6.62
N ALA A 238 -8.96 -7.00 -7.13
CA ALA A 238 -9.90 -8.03 -7.55
C ALA A 238 -9.29 -8.91 -8.66
N LYS A 239 -8.65 -8.32 -9.68
CA LYS A 239 -7.93 -9.09 -10.72
C LYS A 239 -6.77 -9.90 -10.13
N GLY A 240 -6.03 -9.33 -9.16
CA GLY A 240 -5.00 -10.05 -8.41
C GLY A 240 -5.54 -11.31 -7.73
N VAL A 241 -6.71 -11.21 -7.10
CA VAL A 241 -7.40 -12.34 -6.47
C VAL A 241 -7.95 -13.33 -7.51
N LEU A 242 -8.47 -12.85 -8.65
CA LEU A 242 -9.00 -13.70 -9.72
C LEU A 242 -7.95 -14.66 -10.29
N TYR A 243 -6.77 -14.12 -10.60
CA TYR A 243 -5.70 -14.85 -11.28
C TYR A 243 -4.69 -15.49 -10.31
N GLN A 244 -5.00 -15.56 -9.02
CA GLN A 244 -4.06 -16.00 -7.97
C GLN A 244 -3.52 -17.44 -8.13
N ASP A 245 -4.23 -18.28 -8.90
CA ASP A 245 -3.87 -19.68 -9.18
C ASP A 245 -3.65 -19.92 -10.70
N LYS A 246 -3.54 -18.84 -11.49
CA LYS A 246 -3.33 -18.93 -12.94
C LYS A 246 -1.86 -19.22 -13.23
N ASN A 247 -1.60 -20.24 -14.04
CA ASN A 247 -0.24 -20.56 -14.47
C ASN A 247 0.25 -19.53 -15.49
N PHE A 248 1.56 -19.28 -15.49
CA PHE A 248 2.21 -18.29 -16.35
C PHE A 248 2.04 -18.59 -17.85
N ASP A 249 1.93 -19.86 -18.24
CA ASP A 249 1.64 -20.29 -19.62
C ASP A 249 0.17 -20.04 -20.06
N GLY A 250 -0.70 -19.65 -19.13
CA GLY A 250 -2.12 -19.42 -19.33
C GLY A 250 -3.01 -20.61 -18.98
N SER A 251 -2.43 -21.74 -18.56
CA SER A 251 -3.20 -22.86 -18.02
C SER A 251 -3.76 -22.55 -16.62
N GLY A 252 -4.70 -23.37 -16.15
CA GLY A 252 -5.40 -23.11 -14.89
C GLY A 252 -6.59 -22.14 -15.04
N ALA A 253 -7.22 -21.84 -13.91
CA ALA A 253 -8.43 -21.03 -13.85
C ALA A 253 -8.11 -19.54 -13.60
N PRO A 254 -8.95 -18.60 -14.08
CA PRO A 254 -10.12 -18.81 -14.94
C PRO A 254 -9.74 -19.29 -16.34
N LEU A 255 -10.67 -19.96 -17.03
CA LEU A 255 -10.47 -20.45 -18.41
C LEU A 255 -10.63 -19.29 -19.40
N ASP A 256 -9.56 -18.52 -19.58
CA ASP A 256 -9.45 -17.40 -20.51
C ASP A 256 -8.07 -17.37 -21.19
N ASN A 257 -7.84 -16.38 -22.04
CA ASN A 257 -6.62 -16.23 -22.83
C ASN A 257 -5.49 -15.46 -22.11
N VAL A 258 -5.66 -15.11 -20.83
CA VAL A 258 -4.68 -14.32 -20.09
C VAL A 258 -3.49 -15.20 -19.73
N LYS A 259 -2.28 -14.76 -20.07
CA LYS A 259 -1.02 -15.49 -19.84
C LYS A 259 0.18 -14.56 -19.77
N GLY A 260 1.30 -15.07 -19.27
CA GLY A 260 2.55 -14.35 -19.18
C GLY A 260 2.42 -13.06 -18.37
N GLU A 261 2.94 -11.97 -18.92
CA GLU A 261 2.89 -10.65 -18.28
C GLU A 261 1.50 -10.01 -18.25
N ASP A 262 0.55 -10.49 -19.06
CA ASP A 262 -0.85 -10.03 -18.99
C ASP A 262 -1.52 -10.44 -17.68
N ILE A 263 -0.97 -11.46 -16.99
CA ILE A 263 -1.37 -11.80 -15.62
C ILE A 263 -0.86 -10.69 -14.69
N PRO A 264 -1.72 -10.09 -13.83
CA PRO A 264 -1.31 -9.06 -12.90
C PRO A 264 -0.09 -9.48 -12.08
N LEU A 265 0.88 -8.60 -11.93
CA LEU A 265 2.09 -8.86 -11.14
C LEU A 265 1.75 -9.27 -9.69
N THR A 266 0.69 -8.70 -9.12
CA THR A 266 0.14 -9.08 -7.81
C THR A 266 -0.26 -10.55 -7.74
N ALA A 267 -0.91 -11.07 -8.79
CA ALA A 267 -1.32 -12.47 -8.89
C ALA A 267 -0.13 -13.40 -9.09
N ARG A 268 0.79 -13.07 -10.01
CA ARG A 268 2.01 -13.86 -10.27
C ARG A 268 2.86 -14.03 -9.01
N LEU A 269 3.07 -12.93 -8.28
CA LEU A 269 3.81 -12.97 -7.01
C LEU A 269 3.05 -13.77 -5.95
N LEU A 270 1.74 -13.55 -5.80
CA LEU A 270 0.92 -14.29 -4.86
C LEU A 270 0.96 -15.81 -5.11
N HIS A 271 0.90 -16.23 -6.38
CA HIS A 271 0.94 -17.64 -6.79
C HIS A 271 2.24 -18.30 -6.31
N VAL A 272 3.39 -17.71 -6.62
CA VAL A 272 4.70 -18.22 -6.17
C VAL A 272 4.76 -18.31 -4.63
N LEU A 273 4.29 -17.29 -3.92
CA LEU A 273 4.35 -17.27 -2.45
C LEU A 273 3.44 -18.29 -1.78
N LYS A 274 2.25 -18.54 -2.35
CA LYS A 274 1.31 -19.55 -1.85
C LYS A 274 1.90 -20.95 -1.91
N ASP A 275 2.54 -21.29 -3.03
CA ASP A 275 3.09 -22.61 -3.28
C ASP A 275 4.43 -22.82 -2.58
N LEU A 276 5.27 -21.78 -2.54
CA LEU A 276 6.50 -21.78 -1.74
C LEU A 276 6.20 -22.04 -0.26
N GLN A 277 5.26 -21.29 0.31
CA GLN A 277 4.80 -21.50 1.69
C GLN A 277 4.11 -22.85 1.87
N GLY A 278 3.47 -23.34 0.81
CA GLY A 278 3.05 -24.73 0.69
C GLY A 278 4.23 -25.64 1.05
N LEU A 279 5.19 -25.79 0.17
CA LEU A 279 6.35 -26.67 0.36
C LEU A 279 7.07 -26.47 1.71
N GLU A 280 7.25 -25.22 2.16
CA GLU A 280 7.85 -24.92 3.48
C GLU A 280 7.07 -25.53 4.65
N ALA A 281 5.73 -25.52 4.61
CA ALA A 281 4.91 -26.14 5.65
C ALA A 281 4.84 -27.68 5.57
N GLU A 282 5.37 -28.29 4.50
CA GLU A 282 5.70 -29.72 4.45
C GLU A 282 7.10 -30.03 5.01
N GLY A 283 7.85 -29.00 5.41
CA GLY A 283 9.20 -29.11 5.96
C GLY A 283 10.31 -29.03 4.90
N VAL A 284 9.98 -28.70 3.65
CA VAL A 284 10.96 -28.46 2.59
C VAL A 284 11.69 -27.14 2.87
N ASP A 285 13.02 -27.12 2.77
CA ASP A 285 13.78 -25.88 2.90
C ASP A 285 13.42 -24.90 1.77
N ARG A 286 13.44 -23.59 2.04
CA ARG A 286 13.02 -22.58 1.07
C ARG A 286 13.78 -22.64 -0.26
N ILE A 287 15.08 -22.95 -0.23
CA ILE A 287 15.90 -23.05 -1.45
C ILE A 287 15.48 -24.28 -2.25
N GLU A 288 15.28 -25.41 -1.59
CA GLU A 288 14.80 -26.66 -2.20
C GLU A 288 13.38 -26.49 -2.75
N ALA A 289 12.51 -25.79 -2.03
CA ALA A 289 11.18 -25.45 -2.48
C ALA A 289 11.21 -24.58 -3.75
N LEU A 290 12.04 -23.53 -3.78
CA LEU A 290 12.22 -22.72 -4.99
C LEU A 290 12.74 -23.53 -6.18
N ASN A 291 13.67 -24.47 -5.96
CA ASN A 291 14.14 -25.38 -7.01
C ASN A 291 13.01 -26.28 -7.52
N THR A 292 12.18 -26.80 -6.62
CA THR A 292 10.99 -27.58 -6.98
C THR A 292 10.04 -26.76 -7.86
N LEU A 293 9.78 -25.50 -7.50
CA LEU A 293 8.92 -24.61 -8.31
C LEU A 293 9.53 -24.33 -9.70
N ARG A 294 10.86 -24.21 -9.81
CA ARG A 294 11.56 -24.00 -11.09
C ARG A 294 11.41 -25.17 -12.07
N GLU A 295 11.25 -26.39 -11.57
CA GLU A 295 11.07 -27.59 -12.40
C GLU A 295 9.67 -27.68 -13.03
N ILE A 296 8.70 -26.92 -12.53
CA ILE A 296 7.32 -26.92 -13.04
C ILE A 296 7.23 -25.96 -14.23
N GLU A 297 7.43 -26.51 -15.43
CA GLU A 297 7.37 -25.74 -16.68
C GLU A 297 6.03 -25.01 -16.84
N GLY A 298 6.10 -23.70 -17.14
CA GLY A 298 4.94 -22.88 -17.47
C GLY A 298 4.07 -22.45 -16.28
N ALA A 299 4.29 -22.95 -15.06
CA ALA A 299 3.47 -22.59 -13.92
C ALA A 299 3.76 -21.18 -13.39
N TYR A 300 5.05 -20.82 -13.27
CA TYR A 300 5.47 -19.58 -12.62
C TYR A 300 6.22 -18.66 -13.57
N ASP A 301 6.22 -17.38 -13.22
CA ASP A 301 7.03 -16.37 -13.87
C ASP A 301 8.52 -16.60 -13.56
N PRO A 302 9.37 -16.87 -14.58
CA PRO A 302 10.78 -17.15 -14.38
C PRO A 302 11.54 -15.98 -13.75
N GLU A 303 11.19 -14.73 -14.09
CA GLU A 303 11.88 -13.55 -13.55
C GLU A 303 11.58 -13.40 -12.06
N LEU A 304 10.34 -13.68 -11.63
CA LEU A 304 9.97 -13.66 -10.22
C LEU A 304 10.63 -14.78 -9.42
N LEU A 305 10.75 -15.99 -9.97
CA LEU A 305 11.45 -17.09 -9.31
C LEU A 305 12.92 -16.74 -9.06
N GLU A 306 13.60 -16.18 -10.06
CA GLU A 306 14.99 -15.75 -9.92
C GLU A 306 15.15 -14.59 -8.94
N LEU A 307 14.21 -13.64 -8.97
CA LEU A 307 14.20 -12.52 -8.03
C LEU A 307 14.03 -12.96 -6.58
N ILE A 308 13.10 -13.89 -6.33
CA ILE A 308 12.84 -14.45 -5.00
C ILE A 308 14.02 -15.31 -4.56
N GLY A 309 14.63 -16.07 -5.48
CA GLY A 309 15.87 -16.82 -5.26
C GLY A 309 17.02 -15.92 -4.83
N ALA A 310 17.32 -14.88 -5.60
CA ALA A 310 18.36 -13.91 -5.28
C ALA A 310 18.14 -13.23 -3.92
N ILE A 311 16.89 -12.87 -3.60
CA ILE A 311 16.50 -12.33 -2.29
C ILE A 311 16.71 -13.34 -1.16
N THR A 312 16.46 -14.62 -1.43
CA THR A 312 16.54 -15.70 -0.45
C THR A 312 17.99 -16.12 -0.18
N ASP A 313 18.80 -16.27 -1.22
CA ASP A 313 20.21 -16.66 -1.17
C ASP A 313 21.11 -15.59 -0.53
N TYR A 314 20.74 -14.32 -0.66
CA TYR A 314 21.44 -13.20 -0.02
C TYR A 314 21.43 -13.23 1.53
N ARG A 315 20.71 -14.18 2.16
CA ARG A 315 20.77 -14.44 3.61
C ARG A 315 22.11 -15.05 4.07
N SER A 316 23.04 -15.34 3.14
CA SER A 316 24.37 -15.91 3.43
C SER A 316 25.55 -14.92 3.42
N PHE A 317 25.33 -13.59 3.47
CA PHE A 317 26.41 -12.63 3.79
C PHE A 317 26.30 -12.07 5.22
N PRO A 318 27.45 -11.87 5.91
CA PRO A 318 27.51 -11.71 7.35
C PRO A 318 26.80 -10.44 7.81
N GLN A 319 26.19 -10.49 8.99
CA GLN A 319 26.08 -9.28 9.80
C GLN A 319 27.48 -8.67 9.86
N ALA A 320 27.62 -7.43 9.40
CA ALA A 320 28.89 -6.72 9.41
C ALA A 320 29.52 -6.88 10.80
N LYS A 321 30.68 -7.53 10.85
CA LYS A 321 31.49 -7.61 12.06
C LYS A 321 31.82 -6.17 12.47
N GLU A 322 31.61 -5.89 13.75
CA GLU A 322 32.17 -4.73 14.42
C GLU A 322 33.70 -4.83 14.41
N ASP A 323 34.33 -4.30 13.35
CA ASP A 323 35.76 -3.96 13.41
C ASP A 323 35.88 -2.52 13.91
N THR A 324 36.10 -2.45 15.22
CA THR A 324 36.64 -1.27 15.91
C THR A 324 38.01 -0.94 15.30
N GLN A 325 38.11 0.14 14.52
CA GLN A 325 39.01 1.29 14.75
C GLN A 325 39.24 2.16 13.48
N ALA A 326 38.91 3.45 13.65
CA ALA A 326 39.58 4.65 13.16
C ALA A 326 39.49 5.09 11.66
N SER A 327 38.62 6.11 11.47
CA SER A 327 38.91 7.45 10.89
C SER A 327 38.30 7.82 9.54
N GLY A 328 37.36 8.79 9.57
CA GLY A 328 37.06 9.69 8.44
C GLY A 328 35.63 9.61 7.88
N PRO A 329 34.95 10.75 7.58
CA PRO A 329 33.51 10.89 7.77
C PRO A 329 32.69 10.52 6.52
N ALA A 330 31.57 9.82 6.73
CA ALA A 330 30.57 9.57 5.70
C ALA A 330 29.15 9.70 6.26
N ASN A 331 28.40 10.62 5.65
CA ASN A 331 26.95 10.70 5.70
C ASN A 331 26.34 9.45 5.07
N ALA A 332 25.49 8.73 5.80
CA ALA A 332 24.27 8.05 5.31
C ALA A 332 23.55 7.41 6.50
N THR A 333 22.35 7.91 6.79
CA THR A 333 21.45 7.48 7.86
C THR A 333 20.96 6.04 7.64
N ALA A 334 21.26 5.15 8.59
CA ALA A 334 20.80 3.77 8.63
C ALA A 334 19.31 3.70 9.03
N GLN A 335 18.50 2.96 8.26
CA GLN A 335 17.14 2.58 8.65
C GLN A 335 17.18 1.40 9.63
N GLU A 336 16.81 1.63 10.90
CA GLU A 336 16.78 0.61 11.96
C GLU A 336 15.65 -0.43 11.76
N LYS A 337 15.94 -1.72 12.05
CA LYS A 337 14.95 -2.81 12.11
C LYS A 337 13.91 -2.58 13.22
N PRO A 338 12.64 -3.00 13.06
CA PRO A 338 11.62 -2.85 14.09
C PRO A 338 11.98 -3.66 15.35
N LYS A 339 12.06 -2.98 16.51
CA LYS A 339 12.32 -3.58 17.82
C LYS A 339 11.00 -4.13 18.37
N PHE A 340 11.01 -5.37 18.86
CA PHE A 340 9.89 -5.98 19.59
C PHE A 340 10.27 -6.14 21.06
N THR A 341 9.28 -6.08 21.95
CA THR A 341 9.50 -6.38 23.37
C THR A 341 9.84 -7.86 23.57
N LYS A 342 10.45 -8.19 24.72
CA LYS A 342 10.63 -9.60 25.12
C LYS A 342 9.25 -10.26 25.28
N PRO A 343 9.08 -11.54 24.93
CA PRO A 343 7.82 -12.26 25.16
C PRO A 343 7.40 -12.17 26.62
N VAL A 344 6.15 -11.75 26.86
CA VAL A 344 5.54 -11.65 28.19
C VAL A 344 4.33 -12.56 28.25
N SER A 345 4.20 -13.31 29.34
CA SER A 345 3.01 -14.10 29.65
C SER A 345 2.02 -13.21 30.40
N ILE A 346 0.82 -13.01 29.84
CA ILE A 346 -0.22 -12.15 30.39
C ILE A 346 -1.57 -12.87 30.45
N GLY A 347 -2.46 -12.41 31.33
CA GLY A 347 -3.84 -12.87 31.36
C GLY A 347 -4.70 -12.19 30.29
N VAL A 348 -5.89 -12.73 30.02
CA VAL A 348 -6.88 -12.17 29.07
C VAL A 348 -7.24 -10.72 29.42
N SER A 349 -7.33 -10.40 30.72
CA SER A 349 -7.61 -9.05 31.24
C SER A 349 -6.56 -8.00 30.87
N ASP A 350 -5.32 -8.44 30.63
CA ASP A 350 -4.17 -7.59 30.29
C ASP A 350 -3.86 -7.58 28.79
N LEU A 351 -4.63 -8.32 27.99
CA LEU A 351 -4.52 -8.31 26.54
C LEU A 351 -4.97 -6.94 25.99
N ARG A 352 -4.21 -6.39 25.05
CA ARG A 352 -4.47 -5.08 24.43
C ARG A 352 -4.32 -5.19 22.92
N ILE A 353 -5.02 -4.32 22.20
CA ILE A 353 -4.89 -4.19 20.75
C ILE A 353 -3.43 -3.90 20.40
N GLY A 354 -2.91 -4.58 19.37
CA GLY A 354 -1.52 -4.45 18.93
C GLY A 354 -0.53 -5.42 19.58
N HIS A 355 -0.93 -6.19 20.60
CA HIS A 355 -0.16 -7.35 21.05
C HIS A 355 -0.05 -8.38 19.92
N ILE A 356 1.08 -9.08 19.81
CA ILE A 356 1.31 -10.15 18.84
C ILE A 356 1.42 -11.45 19.61
N VAL A 357 0.57 -12.40 19.27
CA VAL A 357 0.49 -13.71 19.93
C VAL A 357 1.72 -14.55 19.57
N VAL A 358 2.42 -15.09 20.58
CA VAL A 358 3.65 -15.89 20.39
C VAL A 358 3.36 -17.39 20.42
N LYS A 359 2.29 -17.81 21.10
CA LYS A 359 1.82 -19.20 21.20
C LYS A 359 0.33 -19.28 20.89
N GLU A 360 -0.14 -20.42 20.39
CA GLU A 360 -1.56 -20.64 20.15
C GLU A 360 -2.43 -20.29 21.37
N VAL A 361 -3.57 -19.64 21.12
CA VAL A 361 -4.60 -19.36 22.13
C VAL A 361 -5.74 -20.34 21.88
N LYS A 362 -6.07 -21.13 22.90
CA LYS A 362 -7.11 -22.16 22.85
C LYS A 362 -8.12 -21.95 23.96
N ALA A 363 -9.38 -22.25 23.67
CA ALA A 363 -10.40 -22.43 24.70
C ALA A 363 -10.13 -23.72 25.50
N GLU A 364 -10.66 -23.81 26.73
CA GLU A 364 -10.50 -25.01 27.57
C GLU A 364 -11.09 -26.27 26.92
N ASN A 365 -12.11 -26.11 26.07
CA ASN A 365 -12.72 -27.17 25.29
C ASN A 365 -11.91 -27.60 24.04
N GLY A 366 -10.68 -27.08 23.88
CA GLY A 366 -9.76 -27.44 22.81
C GLY A 366 -9.93 -26.66 21.50
N VAL A 367 -10.93 -25.76 21.40
CA VAL A 367 -11.14 -24.93 20.20
C VAL A 367 -9.98 -23.92 20.06
N LEU A 368 -9.32 -23.93 18.90
CA LEU A 368 -8.29 -22.95 18.56
C LEU A 368 -8.93 -21.58 18.31
N ILE A 369 -8.50 -20.57 19.09
CA ILE A 369 -8.99 -19.19 18.98
C ILE A 369 -8.06 -18.37 18.11
N LEU A 370 -6.74 -18.44 18.34
CA LEU A 370 -5.70 -17.77 17.54
C LEU A 370 -4.44 -18.64 17.39
N LYS A 371 -3.80 -18.58 16.22
CA LYS A 371 -2.45 -19.14 16.01
C LYS A 371 -1.34 -18.13 16.41
N PRO A 372 -0.10 -18.59 16.67
CA PRO A 372 1.07 -17.71 16.78
C PRO A 372 1.19 -16.76 15.59
N GLY A 373 1.69 -15.55 15.82
CA GLY A 373 1.87 -14.49 14.83
C GLY A 373 0.67 -13.56 14.65
N ASN A 374 -0.52 -13.92 15.15
CA ASN A 374 -1.69 -13.04 15.04
C ASN A 374 -1.53 -11.79 15.90
N VAL A 375 -1.81 -10.63 15.32
CA VAL A 375 -1.94 -9.36 16.04
C VAL A 375 -3.33 -9.30 16.69
N ILE A 376 -3.39 -8.86 17.94
CA ILE A 376 -4.65 -8.64 18.65
C ILE A 376 -5.34 -7.42 18.04
N THR A 377 -6.48 -7.67 17.39
CA THR A 377 -7.41 -6.67 16.86
C THR A 377 -8.57 -6.50 17.83
N ASP A 378 -9.40 -5.46 17.67
CA ASP A 378 -10.57 -5.29 18.53
C ASP A 378 -11.52 -6.50 18.44
N VAL A 379 -11.72 -7.04 17.24
CA VAL A 379 -12.60 -8.19 16.99
C VAL A 379 -12.09 -9.46 17.67
N ASN A 380 -10.80 -9.79 17.50
CA ASN A 380 -10.27 -11.00 18.12
C ASN A 380 -10.05 -10.86 19.64
N LEU A 381 -9.84 -9.64 20.14
CA LEU A 381 -9.83 -9.35 21.58
C LEU A 381 -11.22 -9.60 22.19
N GLN A 382 -12.29 -9.08 21.56
CA GLN A 382 -13.66 -9.35 22.00
C GLN A 382 -13.99 -10.85 21.94
N ARG A 383 -13.53 -11.56 20.90
CA ARG A 383 -13.69 -13.01 20.80
C ARG A 383 -13.02 -13.73 21.97
N ILE A 384 -11.75 -13.42 22.26
CA ILE A 384 -11.02 -13.99 23.42
C ILE A 384 -11.77 -13.69 24.73
N GLN A 385 -12.22 -12.45 24.93
CA GLN A 385 -12.98 -12.08 26.13
C GLN A 385 -14.31 -12.84 26.25
N ASN A 386 -15.01 -13.06 25.13
CA ASN A 386 -16.23 -13.86 25.10
C ASN A 386 -15.96 -15.32 25.44
N TYR A 387 -14.94 -15.95 24.85
CA TYR A 387 -14.56 -17.32 25.19
C TYR A 387 -14.12 -17.43 26.66
N HIS A 388 -13.35 -16.47 27.18
CA HIS A 388 -12.94 -16.43 28.58
C HIS A 388 -14.15 -16.34 29.53
N ARG A 389 -15.18 -15.56 29.17
CA ARG A 389 -16.40 -15.40 29.96
C ARG A 389 -17.30 -16.65 29.97
N TYR A 390 -17.38 -17.39 28.87
CA TYR A 390 -18.40 -18.44 28.69
C TYR A 390 -17.85 -19.87 28.60
N SER A 391 -16.59 -20.08 28.23
CA SER A 391 -16.04 -21.41 27.96
C SER A 391 -14.64 -21.65 28.56
N GLY A 392 -14.04 -20.63 29.20
CA GLY A 392 -12.67 -20.68 29.68
C GLY A 392 -11.64 -20.62 28.54
N ILE A 393 -10.48 -20.02 28.83
CA ILE A 393 -9.32 -19.97 27.92
C ILE A 393 -8.12 -20.52 28.67
N ILE A 394 -7.26 -21.23 27.93
CA ILE A 394 -5.97 -21.69 28.46
C ILE A 394 -5.06 -20.46 28.66
N GLU A 395 -4.86 -20.07 29.91
CA GLU A 395 -3.98 -19.00 30.35
C GLU A 395 -2.67 -19.55 30.93
N PRO A 396 -1.56 -18.78 30.89
CA PRO A 396 -1.41 -17.41 30.37
C PRO A 396 -1.16 -17.36 28.84
N ILE A 397 -1.55 -16.24 28.22
CA ILE A 397 -1.28 -15.96 26.79
C ILE A 397 0.10 -15.32 26.67
N VAL A 398 0.95 -15.84 25.79
CA VAL A 398 2.28 -15.27 25.54
C VAL A 398 2.21 -14.28 24.39
N VAL A 399 2.61 -13.03 24.61
CA VAL A 399 2.59 -11.96 23.59
C VAL A 399 3.91 -11.18 23.52
N VAL A 400 4.12 -10.49 22.40
CA VAL A 400 5.10 -9.40 22.25
C VAL A 400 4.39 -8.14 21.76
N THR A 401 5.00 -6.98 21.96
CA THR A 401 4.51 -5.70 21.45
C THR A 401 5.56 -5.13 20.53
N ARG A 402 5.12 -4.51 19.43
CA ARG A 402 6.01 -3.74 18.58
C ARG A 402 6.36 -2.44 19.31
N VAL A 403 7.65 -2.17 19.52
CA VAL A 403 8.09 -0.91 20.13
C VAL A 403 7.86 0.20 19.10
N PRO A 404 7.05 1.22 19.39
CA PRO A 404 6.97 2.42 18.56
C PRO A 404 8.36 3.03 18.45
N GLN A 405 8.78 3.42 17.25
CA GLN A 405 9.88 4.36 17.11
C GLN A 405 9.32 5.75 17.44
N ASP A 406 9.31 6.13 18.72
CA ASP A 406 9.12 7.53 19.15
C ASP A 406 10.50 8.22 19.05
N GLU A 407 10.68 9.46 18.60
CA GLU A 407 9.81 10.60 18.23
C GLU A 407 10.57 11.47 17.22
#